data_AF-A0AAW1T6P3-F1
#
_entry.id   AF-A0AAW1T6P3-F1
#
_cell.length_a   1.000
_cell.length_b   1.000
_cell.length_c   1.000
_cell.angle_alpha   90.00
_cell.angle_beta   90.00
_cell.angle_gamma   90.00
#
_symmetry.space_group_name_H-M   'P 1'
#
loop_
_entity.id
_entity.type
_entity.pdbx_description
1 polymer ?
#
loop_
_entity_poly.entity_id
_entity_poly.type
_entity_poly.pdbx_seq_one_letter_code
_entity_poly.pdbx_strand_id
1 'polypeptide(L)'
;MAFTNSKALVIQRPDLQNPNPYLQNHDGSHEIAAIYDLSTRAFEPFHITESPFCSGGRRRGQRGVQLRHVLVSGGSSANCAGLSTPASSLSYLVSLADGSDHGPVQEEMPAARVMGDCIALPDGTIFCCNGAAVGIAGGGPGYGNAADPVTSAAIYNPSLPVGSRWQETSDSFIPRLYHSTATLTQNAEVLIAGSEATVEYRVEVYTPPYLQTSQTRPVIVSAPAIVIPGSLFLIQYAGVPNIDRVVLSKLPGGPTFSSSLPTDYPLWVST
;
A
#
# COMPACT_ATOMS: atom_id res chain seq x y z
N MET A 1 -15.02 -9.23 -21.53
CA MET A 1 -13.54 -9.18 -21.51
C MET A 1 -13.11 -9.86 -20.21
N ALA A 2 -12.44 -11.01 -20.29
CA ALA A 2 -12.00 -11.74 -19.09
C ALA A 2 -10.81 -11.01 -18.47
N PHE A 3 -10.84 -10.77 -17.16
CA PHE A 3 -9.70 -10.20 -16.44
C PHE A 3 -8.65 -11.32 -16.31
N THR A 4 -7.68 -11.35 -17.22
CA THR A 4 -6.56 -12.31 -17.21
C THR A 4 -5.42 -11.79 -16.35
N ASN A 5 -5.67 -11.32 -15.13
CA ASN A 5 -4.54 -11.12 -14.21
C ASN A 5 -4.09 -12.50 -13.75
N SER A 6 -3.14 -13.08 -14.49
CA SER A 6 -2.50 -14.34 -14.16
C SER A 6 -1.40 -14.17 -13.11
N LYS A 7 -1.11 -12.97 -12.60
CA LYS A 7 0.03 -12.74 -11.71
C LYS A 7 -0.39 -12.20 -10.34
N ALA A 8 0.21 -12.74 -9.28
CA ALA A 8 0.01 -12.32 -7.89
C ALA A 8 1.36 -12.08 -7.22
N LEU A 9 1.50 -10.95 -6.50
CA LEU A 9 2.63 -10.76 -5.59
C LEU A 9 2.44 -11.64 -4.36
N VAL A 10 3.41 -12.51 -4.09
CA VAL A 10 3.46 -13.33 -2.88
C VAL A 10 4.59 -12.82 -2.01
N ILE A 11 4.28 -12.52 -0.76
CA ILE A 11 5.25 -12.17 0.29
C ILE A 11 5.09 -13.21 1.39
N GLN A 12 6.17 -13.91 1.74
CA GLN A 12 6.16 -14.90 2.82
C GLN A 12 7.00 -14.46 4.01
N ARG A 13 6.64 -14.98 5.18
CA ARG A 13 7.39 -14.77 6.41
C ARG A 13 8.63 -15.67 6.41
N PRO A 14 9.83 -15.15 6.69
CA PRO A 14 11.06 -15.96 6.62
C PRO A 14 11.20 -17.00 7.74
N ASP A 15 10.45 -16.86 8.85
CA ASP A 15 10.56 -17.69 10.07
C ASP A 15 9.59 -18.87 10.13
N LEU A 16 8.93 -19.21 9.03
CA LEU A 16 8.01 -20.36 9.01
C LEU A 16 8.78 -21.65 9.35
N GLN A 17 8.28 -22.41 10.33
CA GLN A 17 8.75 -23.78 10.58
C GLN A 17 8.58 -24.71 9.35
N ASN A 18 7.82 -24.26 8.35
CA ASN A 18 7.61 -24.93 7.07
C ASN A 18 7.54 -23.87 5.93
N PRO A 19 8.69 -23.35 5.47
CA PRO A 19 8.73 -22.33 4.42
C PRO A 19 8.26 -22.91 3.08
N ASN A 20 7.72 -22.09 2.19
CA ASN A 20 7.25 -22.58 0.89
C ASN A 20 8.45 -23.13 0.09
N PRO A 21 8.48 -24.45 -0.22
CA PRO A 21 9.65 -25.07 -0.85
C PRO A 21 9.87 -24.59 -2.30
N TYR A 22 8.88 -23.91 -2.89
CA TYR A 22 8.95 -23.37 -4.24
C TYR A 22 9.47 -21.91 -4.29
N LEU A 23 9.74 -21.29 -3.14
CA LEU A 23 10.30 -19.94 -2.98
C LEU A 23 11.72 -20.04 -2.43
N GLN A 24 12.66 -20.45 -3.28
CA GLN A 24 14.06 -20.60 -2.95
C GLN A 24 14.95 -19.93 -3.99
N ASN A 25 16.03 -19.33 -3.53
CA ASN A 25 17.14 -18.88 -4.35
C ASN A 25 17.88 -20.06 -4.97
N HIS A 26 18.69 -19.80 -6.01
CA HIS A 26 19.51 -20.81 -6.66
C HIS A 26 20.58 -21.43 -5.73
N ASP A 27 20.85 -20.80 -4.58
CA ASP A 27 21.74 -21.27 -3.51
C ASP A 27 21.01 -22.04 -2.39
N GLY A 28 19.69 -22.22 -2.48
CA GLY A 28 18.86 -22.91 -1.50
C GLY A 28 18.38 -22.04 -0.32
N SER A 29 18.72 -20.75 -0.27
CA SER A 29 18.17 -19.81 0.72
C SER A 29 16.71 -19.45 0.41
N HIS A 30 15.91 -19.14 1.44
CA HIS A 30 14.48 -18.85 1.27
C HIS A 30 14.24 -17.44 0.72
N GLU A 31 13.43 -17.37 -0.34
CA GLU A 31 13.06 -16.10 -0.98
C GLU A 31 11.86 -15.47 -0.25
N ILE A 32 11.89 -14.15 -0.02
CA ILE A 32 10.90 -13.47 0.82
C ILE A 32 9.72 -12.92 0.00
N ALA A 33 9.95 -12.62 -1.28
CA ALA A 33 8.90 -12.18 -2.19
C ALA A 33 9.12 -12.70 -3.63
N ALA A 34 8.02 -12.98 -4.32
CA ALA A 34 8.04 -13.37 -5.74
C ALA A 34 6.74 -12.98 -6.43
N ILE A 35 6.74 -13.01 -7.76
CA ILE A 35 5.51 -13.15 -8.53
C ILE A 35 5.14 -14.62 -8.63
N TYR A 36 3.89 -14.94 -8.29
CA TYR A 36 3.27 -16.20 -8.65
C TYR A 36 2.41 -16.01 -9.90
N ASP A 37 2.73 -16.77 -10.94
CA ASP A 37 1.93 -16.82 -12.16
C ASP A 37 0.90 -17.95 -12.07
N LEU A 38 -0.37 -17.60 -11.90
CA LEU A 38 -1.55 -18.48 -11.86
C LEU A 38 -1.72 -19.31 -13.14
N SER A 39 -1.19 -18.87 -14.29
CA SER A 39 -1.34 -19.58 -15.56
C SER A 39 -0.30 -20.70 -15.70
N THR A 40 0.96 -20.42 -15.35
CA THR A 40 2.07 -21.38 -15.43
C THR A 40 2.27 -22.14 -14.12
N ARG A 41 1.68 -21.66 -13.02
CA ARG A 41 1.89 -22.12 -11.64
C ARG A 41 3.34 -22.04 -11.19
N ALA A 42 4.09 -21.07 -11.73
CA ALA A 42 5.51 -20.86 -11.43
C ALA A 42 5.74 -19.62 -10.57
N PHE A 43 6.86 -19.62 -9.84
CA PHE A 43 7.35 -18.47 -9.07
C PHE A 43 8.49 -17.78 -9.81
N GLU A 44 8.46 -16.45 -9.85
CA GLU A 44 9.53 -15.56 -10.32
C GLU A 44 10.06 -14.77 -9.11
N PRO A 45 11.18 -15.19 -8.49
CA PRO A 45 11.73 -14.57 -7.28
C PRO A 45 12.29 -13.16 -7.52
N PHE A 46 12.22 -12.28 -6.52
CA PHE A 46 12.70 -10.89 -6.65
C PHE A 46 14.12 -10.63 -6.12
N HIS A 47 14.69 -11.59 -5.40
CA HIS A 47 15.99 -11.51 -4.74
C HIS A 47 16.11 -10.29 -3.81
N ILE A 48 15.07 -10.03 -3.02
CA ILE A 48 15.10 -8.95 -2.02
C ILE A 48 15.80 -9.41 -0.74
N THR A 49 16.67 -8.56 -0.20
CA THR A 49 17.54 -8.89 0.95
C THR A 49 16.94 -8.50 2.31
N GLU A 50 15.85 -7.75 2.32
CA GLU A 50 15.16 -7.28 3.53
C GLU A 50 13.72 -7.79 3.58
N SER A 51 13.14 -7.94 4.78
CA SER A 51 11.84 -8.57 4.95
C SER A 51 10.69 -7.55 4.90
N PRO A 52 9.83 -7.57 3.86
CA PRO A 52 8.61 -6.77 3.84
C PRO A 52 7.49 -7.36 4.72
N PHE A 53 7.79 -8.28 5.63
CA PHE A 53 6.79 -8.74 6.60
C PHE A 53 6.37 -7.58 7.52
N CYS A 54 5.06 -7.39 7.70
CA CYS A 54 4.47 -6.18 8.30
C CYS A 54 4.79 -4.85 7.58
N SER A 55 5.16 -4.89 6.29
CA SER A 55 5.18 -3.70 5.43
C SER A 55 3.77 -3.21 5.10
N GLY A 56 3.66 -1.96 4.67
CA GLY A 56 2.45 -1.43 4.05
C GLY A 56 2.48 -1.67 2.54
N GLY A 57 1.37 -2.13 1.93
CA GLY A 57 1.31 -2.41 0.50
C GLY A 57 0.02 -1.94 -0.19
N ARG A 58 0.14 -1.39 -1.40
CA ARG A 58 -1.03 -0.94 -2.23
C ARG A 58 -0.82 -1.19 -3.72
N ARG A 59 -1.93 -1.44 -4.42
CA ARG A 59 -1.98 -1.62 -5.89
C ARG A 59 -2.43 -0.34 -6.59
N ARG A 60 -1.83 -0.04 -7.75
CA ARG A 60 -2.20 1.10 -8.62
C ARG A 60 -2.47 0.67 -10.06
N GLY A 61 -3.48 1.30 -10.69
CA GLY A 61 -3.70 1.27 -12.14
C GLY A 61 -3.07 2.49 -12.83
N GLN A 62 -2.64 2.33 -14.08
CA GLN A 62 -2.19 3.44 -14.94
C GLN A 62 -3.32 3.88 -15.89
N ARG A 63 -3.18 5.05 -16.54
CA ARG A 63 -4.18 5.57 -17.48
C ARG A 63 -4.55 4.52 -18.53
N GLY A 64 -5.85 4.25 -18.68
CA GLY A 64 -6.42 3.44 -19.76
C GLY A 64 -6.40 1.91 -19.60
N VAL A 65 -5.73 1.31 -18.60
CA VAL A 65 -5.66 -0.16 -18.44
C VAL A 65 -5.50 -0.57 -16.97
N GLN A 66 -5.94 -1.79 -16.64
CA GLN A 66 -5.80 -2.57 -15.39
C GLN A 66 -4.60 -2.23 -14.48
N LEU A 67 -4.78 -2.58 -13.20
CA LEU A 67 -3.73 -2.66 -12.17
C LEU A 67 -2.42 -3.23 -12.71
N ARG A 68 -1.36 -2.43 -12.70
CA ARG A 68 -0.03 -2.84 -13.19
C ARG A 68 1.07 -2.64 -12.18
N HIS A 69 0.82 -2.03 -11.02
CA HIS A 69 1.89 -1.81 -10.06
C HIS A 69 1.48 -2.13 -8.63
N VAL A 70 2.41 -2.68 -7.86
CA VAL A 70 2.31 -2.87 -6.41
C VAL A 70 3.46 -2.14 -5.75
N LEU A 71 3.15 -1.28 -4.78
CA LEU A 71 4.14 -0.71 -3.88
C LEU A 71 4.20 -1.58 -2.62
N VAL A 72 5.41 -1.95 -2.22
CA VAL A 72 5.76 -2.55 -0.94
C VAL A 72 6.69 -1.58 -0.22
N SER A 73 6.48 -1.28 1.05
CA SER A 73 7.25 -0.23 1.73
C SER A 73 7.48 -0.53 3.20
N GLY A 74 8.74 -0.45 3.62
CA GLY A 74 9.18 -0.74 4.97
C GLY A 74 9.19 -2.23 5.29
N GLY A 75 8.99 -2.56 6.56
CA GLY A 75 9.23 -3.89 7.10
C GLY A 75 10.48 -3.91 7.96
N SER A 76 11.11 -5.07 8.09
CA SER A 76 12.26 -5.29 8.97
C SER A 76 13.57 -5.27 8.18
N SER A 77 14.61 -4.66 8.75
CA SER A 77 15.97 -4.64 8.18
C SER A 77 16.66 -6.01 8.20
N ALA A 78 16.03 -7.02 8.80
CA ALA A 78 16.54 -8.39 8.86
C ALA A 78 15.46 -9.42 8.54
N ASN A 79 15.90 -10.57 8.00
CA ASN A 79 15.03 -11.69 7.64
C ASN A 79 14.32 -12.30 8.85
N CYS A 80 15.03 -12.45 9.98
CA CYS A 80 14.47 -12.91 11.24
C CYS A 80 14.43 -11.73 12.23
N ALA A 81 13.28 -11.07 12.31
CA ALA A 81 13.10 -9.90 13.16
C ALA A 81 12.82 -10.28 14.62
N GLY A 82 13.42 -9.53 15.55
CA GLY A 82 13.16 -9.59 16.99
C GLY A 82 12.86 -8.20 17.55
N LEU A 83 12.71 -8.10 18.87
CA LEU A 83 12.30 -6.86 19.57
C LEU A 83 13.25 -5.67 19.34
N SER A 84 14.52 -5.93 19.03
CA SER A 84 15.54 -4.91 18.80
C SER A 84 15.93 -4.77 17.32
N THR A 85 15.23 -5.43 16.40
CA THR A 85 15.55 -5.38 14.98
C THR A 85 15.09 -4.05 14.38
N PRO A 86 15.97 -3.26 13.76
CA PRO A 86 15.58 -2.03 13.10
C PRO A 86 14.57 -2.27 11.97
N ALA A 87 13.75 -1.26 11.70
CA ALA A 87 12.92 -1.23 10.53
C ALA A 87 13.74 -0.93 9.26
N SER A 88 13.19 -1.35 8.12
CA SER A 88 13.68 -1.01 6.80
C SER A 88 13.07 0.31 6.31
N SER A 89 13.86 1.12 5.61
CA SER A 89 13.37 2.25 4.79
C SER A 89 13.14 1.83 3.33
N LEU A 90 13.46 0.60 2.94
CA LEU A 90 13.35 0.20 1.54
C LEU A 90 11.89 0.12 1.10
N SER A 91 11.67 0.55 -0.13
CA SER A 91 10.40 0.44 -0.85
C SER A 91 10.64 -0.12 -2.24
N TYR A 92 9.68 -0.89 -2.72
CA TYR A 92 9.75 -1.59 -3.99
C TYR A 92 8.48 -1.34 -4.78
N LEU A 93 8.62 -0.73 -5.95
CA LEU A 93 7.55 -0.65 -6.93
C LEU A 93 7.71 -1.79 -7.94
N VAL A 94 6.79 -2.74 -7.91
CA VAL A 94 6.78 -3.92 -8.77
C VAL A 94 5.74 -3.74 -9.87
N SER A 95 6.14 -3.94 -11.13
CA SER A 95 5.18 -4.03 -12.24
C SER A 95 4.58 -5.44 -12.30
N LEU A 96 3.25 -5.54 -12.43
CA LEU A 96 2.51 -6.77 -12.70
C LEU A 96 1.98 -6.81 -14.15
N ALA A 97 2.43 -5.91 -15.02
CA ALA A 97 2.01 -5.89 -16.40
C ALA A 97 2.56 -7.10 -17.18
N ASP A 98 1.70 -7.74 -17.97
CA ASP A 98 2.13 -8.78 -18.91
C ASP A 98 3.23 -8.25 -19.85
N GLY A 99 4.30 -9.04 -20.01
CA GLY A 99 5.45 -8.69 -20.84
C GLY A 99 6.40 -7.64 -20.26
N SER A 100 6.21 -7.21 -19.00
CA SER A 100 7.20 -6.38 -18.31
C SER A 100 8.32 -7.22 -17.69
N ASP A 101 9.46 -6.58 -17.40
CA ASP A 101 10.61 -7.21 -16.74
C ASP A 101 10.31 -7.61 -15.27
N HIS A 102 9.17 -7.17 -14.72
CA HIS A 102 8.70 -7.42 -13.35
C HIS A 102 9.66 -7.02 -12.21
N GLY A 103 10.92 -6.68 -12.50
CA GLY A 103 11.94 -6.29 -11.56
C GLY A 103 11.49 -5.13 -10.67
N PRO A 104 11.71 -5.21 -9.35
CA PRO A 104 11.31 -4.15 -8.43
C PRO A 104 12.18 -2.91 -8.65
N VAL A 105 11.52 -1.75 -8.79
CA VAL A 105 12.22 -0.47 -8.66
C VAL A 105 12.38 -0.19 -7.17
N GLN A 106 13.61 -0.25 -6.68
CA GLN A 106 13.95 0.01 -5.28
C GLN A 106 14.18 1.51 -5.05
N GLU A 107 13.56 2.04 -4.00
CA GLU A 107 13.68 3.43 -3.53
C GLU A 107 13.65 3.46 -1.99
N GLU A 108 14.10 4.54 -1.38
CA GLU A 108 14.05 4.70 0.09
C GLU A 108 12.90 5.62 0.52
N MET A 109 12.19 5.17 1.55
CA MET A 109 11.23 5.98 2.30
C MET A 109 11.95 7.04 3.14
N PRO A 110 11.31 8.17 3.46
CA PRO A 110 11.92 9.18 4.34
C PRO A 110 12.15 8.68 5.77
N ALA A 111 11.32 7.74 6.24
CA ALA A 111 11.47 7.12 7.55
C ALA A 111 11.20 5.61 7.46
N ALA A 112 12.15 4.83 7.96
CA ALA A 112 12.04 3.38 8.11
C ALA A 112 10.92 3.02 9.08
N ARG A 113 10.08 2.04 8.72
CA ARG A 113 8.98 1.62 9.59
C ARG A 113 8.56 0.15 9.42
N VAL A 114 8.34 -0.54 10.54
CA VAL A 114 7.52 -1.75 10.63
C VAL A 114 6.07 -1.37 10.95
N MET A 115 5.12 -2.19 10.50
CA MET A 115 3.67 -1.98 10.74
C MET A 115 3.14 -0.66 10.19
N GLY A 116 3.76 -0.13 9.13
CA GLY A 116 3.26 1.05 8.44
C GLY A 116 1.99 0.73 7.64
N ASP A 117 1.12 1.72 7.49
CA ASP A 117 -0.05 1.68 6.63
C ASP A 117 0.19 2.52 5.38
N CYS A 118 -0.05 1.94 4.20
CA CYS A 118 0.00 2.63 2.91
C CYS A 118 -1.42 2.75 2.33
N ILE A 119 -1.86 3.92 1.87
CA ILE A 119 -3.22 4.19 1.38
C ILE A 119 -3.14 4.83 0.00
N ALA A 120 -3.68 4.16 -1.01
CA ALA A 120 -3.81 4.72 -2.35
C ALA A 120 -4.86 5.85 -2.34
N LEU A 121 -4.46 7.01 -2.83
CA LEU A 121 -5.31 8.20 -2.90
C LEU A 121 -5.90 8.38 -4.32
N PRO A 122 -7.02 9.12 -4.47
CA PRO A 122 -7.70 9.29 -5.76
C PRO A 122 -6.88 10.03 -6.83
N ASP A 123 -5.88 10.82 -6.46
CA ASP A 123 -4.98 11.48 -7.41
C ASP A 123 -3.89 10.54 -7.98
N GLY A 124 -3.81 9.32 -7.44
CA GLY A 124 -2.86 8.28 -7.82
C GLY A 124 -1.56 8.28 -7.01
N THR A 125 -1.47 9.13 -5.99
CA THR A 125 -0.41 9.07 -4.97
C THR A 125 -0.74 8.03 -3.88
N ILE A 126 0.23 7.70 -3.03
CA ILE A 126 0.07 6.76 -1.92
C ILE A 126 0.54 7.44 -0.63
N PHE A 127 -0.35 7.54 0.35
CA PHE A 127 -0.03 8.04 1.68
C PHE A 127 0.50 6.92 2.57
N CYS A 128 1.61 7.14 3.27
CA CYS A 128 2.21 6.20 4.20
C CYS A 128 2.28 6.81 5.60
N CYS A 129 1.80 6.09 6.60
CA CYS A 129 1.73 6.53 8.00
C CYS A 129 1.89 5.36 8.97
N ASN A 130 1.81 5.66 10.27
CA ASN A 130 1.89 4.69 11.38
C ASN A 130 3.23 3.93 11.44
N GLY A 131 3.36 3.04 12.41
CA GLY A 131 4.48 2.13 12.55
C GLY A 131 5.55 2.57 13.55
N ALA A 132 6.62 1.78 13.59
CA ALA A 132 7.74 1.95 14.51
C ALA A 132 9.07 1.75 13.79
N ALA A 133 10.13 2.39 14.28
CA ALA A 133 11.47 2.30 13.70
C ALA A 133 12.21 1.04 14.15
N VAL A 134 11.72 0.31 15.16
CA VAL A 134 12.37 -0.91 15.67
C VAL A 134 11.34 -1.89 16.25
N GLY A 135 11.61 -3.17 16.08
CA GLY A 135 10.90 -4.28 16.70
C GLY A 135 9.91 -4.99 15.78
N ILE A 136 8.92 -5.64 16.37
CA ILE A 136 7.99 -6.52 15.65
C ILE A 136 6.54 -6.28 16.06
N ALA A 137 5.63 -6.76 15.22
CA ALA A 137 4.21 -6.86 15.55
C ALA A 137 3.97 -7.75 16.78
N GLY A 138 2.94 -7.43 17.56
CA GLY A 138 2.59 -8.10 18.80
C GLY A 138 2.73 -7.18 20.02
N GLY A 139 2.32 -7.71 21.16
CA GLY A 139 2.14 -6.94 22.39
C GLY A 139 0.74 -7.16 22.94
N GLY A 140 0.28 -6.21 23.74
CA GLY A 140 -1.06 -6.18 24.30
C GLY A 140 -1.41 -4.78 24.81
N PRO A 141 -2.52 -4.62 25.54
CA PRO A 141 -2.94 -3.30 26.00
C PRO A 141 -1.88 -2.66 26.90
N GLY A 142 -1.31 -1.54 26.45
CA GLY A 142 -0.32 -0.76 27.21
C GLY A 142 1.12 -1.26 27.12
N TYR A 143 1.41 -2.25 26.27
CA TYR A 143 2.78 -2.66 25.96
C TYR A 143 2.90 -3.19 24.52
N GLY A 144 4.03 -2.91 23.87
CA GLY A 144 4.29 -3.33 22.48
C GLY A 144 5.61 -4.08 22.34
N ASN A 145 5.71 -4.90 21.31
CA ASN A 145 6.96 -5.54 20.88
C ASN A 145 7.81 -4.66 19.93
N ALA A 146 7.37 -3.41 19.72
CA ALA A 146 8.01 -2.42 18.90
C ALA A 146 8.19 -1.12 19.69
N ALA A 147 9.26 -0.40 19.39
CA ALA A 147 9.61 0.87 20.01
C ALA A 147 9.89 1.93 18.95
N ASP A 148 10.19 3.14 19.40
CA ASP A 148 10.46 4.32 18.56
C ASP A 148 9.37 4.55 17.50
N PRO A 149 8.16 4.97 17.94
CA PRO A 149 7.04 5.19 17.04
C PRO A 149 7.38 6.22 15.96
N VAL A 150 7.05 5.90 14.71
CA VAL A 150 7.25 6.80 13.59
C VAL A 150 5.99 7.63 13.40
N THR A 151 6.05 8.88 13.82
CA THR A 151 4.93 9.81 13.75
C THR A 151 4.91 10.66 12.49
N SER A 152 6.02 10.71 11.75
CA SER A 152 6.06 11.35 10.44
C SER A 152 5.33 10.50 9.40
N ALA A 153 4.66 11.18 8.49
CA ALA A 153 4.00 10.55 7.35
C ALA A 153 4.71 10.96 6.05
N ALA A 154 4.46 10.19 4.99
CA ALA A 154 5.03 10.48 3.67
C ALA A 154 4.02 10.20 2.56
N ILE A 155 4.16 10.90 1.44
CA ILE A 155 3.45 10.61 0.20
C ILE A 155 4.43 10.06 -0.82
N TYR A 156 4.07 8.94 -1.44
CA TYR A 156 4.72 8.41 -2.62
C TYR A 156 3.96 8.81 -3.89
N ASN A 157 4.64 9.51 -4.80
CA ASN A 157 4.11 9.90 -6.09
C ASN A 157 4.82 9.13 -7.24
N PRO A 158 4.20 8.06 -7.76
CA PRO A 158 4.81 7.22 -8.80
C PRO A 158 4.95 7.91 -10.17
N SER A 159 4.40 9.10 -10.36
CA SER A 159 4.55 9.87 -11.60
C SER A 159 5.83 10.72 -11.64
N LEU A 160 6.49 10.90 -10.50
CA LEU A 160 7.77 11.62 -10.43
C LEU A 160 8.93 10.72 -10.88
N PRO A 161 10.09 11.31 -11.25
CA PRO A 161 11.31 10.57 -11.51
C PRO A 161 11.69 9.68 -10.33
N VAL A 162 12.26 8.50 -10.62
CA VAL A 162 12.83 7.59 -9.61
C VAL A 162 13.83 8.37 -8.75
N GLY A 163 13.75 8.20 -7.42
CA GLY A 163 14.57 8.92 -6.45
C GLY A 163 13.98 10.26 -5.99
N SER A 164 12.83 10.68 -6.53
CA SER A 164 12.10 11.89 -6.07
C SER A 164 10.64 11.63 -5.78
N ARG A 165 10.24 10.35 -5.68
CA ARG A 165 8.84 9.95 -5.52
C ARG A 165 8.35 10.02 -4.09
N TRP A 166 9.23 9.85 -3.11
CA TRP A 166 8.89 10.00 -1.69
C TRP A 166 9.08 11.43 -1.23
N GLN A 167 8.07 11.95 -0.52
CA GLN A 167 8.10 13.26 0.11
C GLN A 167 7.45 13.16 1.49
N GLU A 168 8.09 13.73 2.51
CA GLU A 168 7.48 13.87 3.84
C GLU A 168 6.24 14.77 3.79
N THR A 169 5.30 14.50 4.68
CA THR A 169 4.11 15.33 4.89
C THR A 169 3.88 15.53 6.39
N SER A 170 2.71 16.06 6.77
CA SER A 170 2.39 16.39 8.15
C SER A 170 2.63 15.25 9.14
N ASP A 171 3.25 15.57 10.26
CA ASP A 171 3.40 14.65 11.39
C ASP A 171 2.10 14.47 12.16
N SER A 172 1.96 13.31 12.81
CA SER A 172 0.97 13.07 13.86
C SER A 172 1.62 13.29 15.24
N PHE A 173 0.81 13.59 16.25
CA PHE A 173 1.25 13.58 17.66
C PHE A 173 0.83 12.28 18.38
N ILE A 174 0.25 11.32 17.65
CA ILE A 174 -0.31 10.09 18.19
C ILE A 174 0.53 8.90 17.68
N PRO A 175 1.29 8.24 18.58
CA PRO A 175 1.97 6.99 18.25
C PRO A 175 0.99 5.87 17.87
N ARG A 176 1.11 5.35 16.65
CA ARG A 176 0.25 4.30 16.10
C ARG A 176 1.05 3.06 15.73
N LEU A 177 0.96 2.04 16.57
CA LEU A 177 1.77 0.81 16.51
C LEU A 177 0.89 -0.40 16.15
N TYR A 178 1.20 -1.58 16.71
CA TYR A 178 0.41 -2.80 16.52
C TYR A 178 -1.08 -2.57 16.81
N HIS A 179 -1.95 -3.11 15.95
CA HIS A 179 -3.40 -2.84 15.91
C HIS A 179 -3.81 -1.39 15.62
N SER A 180 -2.94 -0.57 15.02
CA SER A 180 -3.38 0.63 14.31
C SER A 180 -3.88 0.29 12.91
N THR A 181 -4.62 1.22 12.32
CA THR A 181 -5.10 1.12 10.94
C THR A 181 -5.31 2.50 10.32
N ALA A 182 -5.27 2.55 8.98
CA ALA A 182 -5.68 3.71 8.21
C ALA A 182 -6.48 3.32 6.95
N THR A 183 -7.48 4.13 6.62
CA THR A 183 -8.39 3.89 5.49
C THR A 183 -8.79 5.17 4.78
N LEU A 184 -8.99 5.08 3.45
CA LEU A 184 -9.57 6.16 2.66
C LEU A 184 -11.08 6.27 2.96
N THR A 185 -11.53 7.50 3.17
CA THR A 185 -12.95 7.85 3.35
C THR A 185 -13.61 8.18 2.02
N GLN A 186 -14.95 8.22 1.98
CA GLN A 186 -15.70 8.67 0.81
C GLN A 186 -15.45 10.15 0.45
N ASN A 187 -14.98 10.94 1.41
CA ASN A 187 -14.62 12.34 1.19
C ASN A 187 -13.22 12.53 0.59
N ALA A 188 -12.49 11.44 0.35
CA ALA A 188 -11.09 11.40 -0.07
C ALA A 188 -10.08 11.86 1.01
N GLU A 189 -10.48 11.82 2.28
CA GLU A 189 -9.56 11.97 3.42
C GLU A 189 -9.11 10.60 3.93
N VAL A 190 -8.06 10.54 4.75
CA VAL A 190 -7.61 9.29 5.37
C VAL A 190 -8.00 9.29 6.85
N LEU A 191 -8.82 8.32 7.25
CA LEU A 191 -9.15 8.06 8.65
C LEU A 191 -8.07 7.15 9.26
N ILE A 192 -7.54 7.52 10.42
CA ILE A 192 -6.45 6.81 11.10
C ILE A 192 -6.90 6.51 12.53
N ALA A 193 -6.80 5.25 12.97
CA ALA A 193 -7.35 4.81 14.25
C ALA A 193 -6.54 3.68 14.90
N GLY A 194 -6.81 3.46 16.19
CA GLY A 194 -6.25 2.34 16.96
C GLY A 194 -4.78 2.47 17.31
N SER A 195 -4.26 1.36 17.83
CA SER A 195 -2.96 1.10 18.47
C SER A 195 -3.21 0.52 19.85
N GLU A 196 -3.12 -0.80 19.96
CA GLU A 196 -3.35 -1.51 21.23
C GLU A 196 -2.19 -1.25 22.20
N ALA A 197 -0.95 -1.25 21.69
CA ALA A 197 0.25 -1.04 22.49
C ALA A 197 0.22 0.29 23.27
N THR A 198 -0.44 1.31 22.72
CA THR A 198 -0.60 2.63 23.34
C THR A 198 -1.99 2.89 23.92
N VAL A 199 -2.89 1.90 23.86
CA VAL A 199 -4.29 2.01 24.31
C VAL A 199 -4.97 3.25 23.70
N GLU A 200 -4.82 3.40 22.38
CA GLU A 200 -5.23 4.61 21.67
C GLU A 200 -6.65 4.49 21.10
N TYR A 201 -7.57 5.26 21.67
CA TYR A 201 -8.98 5.31 21.25
C TYR A 201 -9.29 6.51 20.34
N ARG A 202 -8.39 7.48 20.23
CA ARG A 202 -8.58 8.66 19.39
C ARG A 202 -8.37 8.30 17.93
N VAL A 203 -9.15 8.99 17.12
CA VAL A 203 -9.11 8.90 15.66
C VAL A 203 -8.57 10.21 15.10
N GLU A 204 -7.77 10.11 14.06
CA GLU A 204 -7.27 11.26 13.29
C GLU A 204 -7.81 11.21 11.87
N VAL A 205 -7.93 12.39 11.27
CA VAL A 205 -8.22 12.55 9.85
C VAL A 205 -7.06 13.29 9.22
N TYR A 206 -6.42 12.66 8.25
CA TYR A 206 -5.44 13.31 7.39
C TYR A 206 -6.15 13.82 6.13
N THR A 207 -6.07 15.13 5.91
CA THR A 207 -6.60 15.81 4.71
C THR A 207 -5.46 15.98 3.70
N PRO A 208 -5.42 15.22 2.59
CA PRO A 208 -4.30 15.28 1.65
C PRO A 208 -4.20 16.61 0.91
N PRO A 209 -3.02 16.97 0.33
CA PRO A 209 -2.80 18.26 -0.32
C PRO A 209 -3.83 18.62 -1.41
N TYR A 210 -4.35 17.64 -2.16
CA TYR A 210 -5.36 17.90 -3.19
C TYR A 210 -6.71 18.39 -2.65
N LEU A 211 -6.99 18.22 -1.35
CA LEU A 211 -8.18 18.80 -0.69
C LEU A 211 -7.90 20.15 -0.04
N GLN A 212 -6.63 20.54 0.11
CA GLN A 212 -6.22 21.80 0.76
C GLN A 212 -6.07 22.94 -0.25
N THR A 213 -6.93 22.96 -1.27
CA THR A 213 -6.89 23.96 -2.34
C THR A 213 -8.16 24.82 -2.31
N SER A 214 -8.10 26.00 -2.93
CA SER A 214 -9.29 26.84 -3.16
C SER A 214 -10.10 26.40 -4.39
N GLN A 215 -9.70 25.32 -5.06
CA GLN A 215 -10.38 24.84 -6.26
C GLN A 215 -11.74 24.23 -5.91
N THR A 216 -12.74 24.49 -6.74
CA THR A 216 -14.07 23.90 -6.58
C THR A 216 -14.02 22.41 -6.90
N ARG A 217 -14.56 21.57 -6.01
CA ARG A 217 -14.65 20.13 -6.23
C ARG A 217 -15.77 19.81 -7.22
N PRO A 218 -15.56 18.89 -8.17
CA PRO A 218 -16.63 18.39 -9.00
C PRO A 218 -17.67 17.65 -8.16
N VAL A 219 -18.94 17.75 -8.57
CA VAL A 219 -20.06 17.03 -7.95
C VAL A 219 -20.60 16.01 -8.95
N ILE A 220 -20.66 14.74 -8.53
CA ILE A 220 -21.36 13.69 -9.29
C ILE A 220 -22.86 13.91 -9.09
N VAL A 221 -23.57 14.25 -10.18
CA VAL A 221 -25.01 14.46 -10.19
C VAL A 221 -25.75 13.14 -10.34
N SER A 222 -25.25 12.26 -11.22
CA SER A 222 -25.78 10.90 -11.38
C SER A 222 -24.71 9.93 -11.88
N ALA A 223 -24.79 8.70 -11.41
CA ALA A 223 -23.98 7.58 -11.84
C ALA A 223 -24.78 6.26 -11.66
N PRO A 224 -24.52 5.22 -12.45
CA PRO A 224 -25.18 3.93 -12.25
C PRO A 224 -24.77 3.29 -10.92
N ALA A 225 -25.73 2.68 -10.22
CA ALA A 225 -25.46 1.93 -8.99
C ALA A 225 -24.69 0.63 -9.25
N ILE A 226 -24.82 0.06 -10.46
CA ILE A 226 -24.17 -1.17 -10.87
C ILE A 226 -23.53 -0.92 -12.23
N VAL A 227 -22.25 -1.27 -12.34
CA VAL A 227 -21.49 -1.25 -13.59
C VAL A 227 -20.98 -2.65 -13.90
N ILE A 228 -21.11 -3.06 -15.17
CA ILE A 228 -20.62 -4.36 -15.61
C ILE A 228 -19.18 -4.19 -16.12
N PRO A 229 -18.23 -5.03 -15.68
CA PRO A 229 -16.85 -4.92 -16.16
C PRO A 229 -16.74 -4.98 -17.69
N GLY A 230 -16.03 -4.02 -18.28
CA GLY A 230 -15.88 -3.86 -19.72
C GLY A 230 -17.02 -3.15 -20.44
N SER A 231 -18.08 -2.74 -19.72
CA SER A 231 -19.16 -1.92 -20.28
C SER A 231 -18.88 -0.43 -20.14
N LEU A 232 -19.31 0.35 -21.13
CA LEU A 232 -19.38 1.80 -21.03
C LEU A 232 -20.55 2.21 -20.14
N PHE A 233 -20.39 3.32 -19.42
CA PHE A 233 -21.43 3.92 -18.62
C PHE A 233 -21.29 5.44 -18.60
N LEU A 234 -22.38 6.14 -18.29
CA LEU A 234 -22.42 7.59 -18.25
C LEU A 234 -22.39 8.08 -16.79
N ILE A 235 -21.58 9.10 -16.52
CA ILE A 235 -21.63 9.89 -15.29
C ILE A 235 -22.03 11.30 -15.68
N GLN A 236 -22.99 11.87 -14.98
CA GLN A 236 -23.27 13.30 -15.05
C GLN A 236 -22.58 13.99 -13.88
N TYR A 237 -21.90 15.10 -14.16
CA TYR A 237 -21.21 15.90 -13.16
C TYR A 237 -21.49 17.39 -13.36
N ALA A 238 -21.23 18.16 -12.31
CA ALA A 238 -21.38 19.62 -12.29
C ALA A 238 -20.29 20.27 -11.43
N GLY A 239 -20.27 21.61 -11.40
CA GLY A 239 -19.39 22.43 -10.54
C GLY A 239 -18.04 22.78 -11.16
N VAL A 240 -17.60 22.06 -12.20
CA VAL A 240 -16.37 22.34 -12.95
C VAL A 240 -16.61 22.18 -14.45
N PRO A 241 -15.89 22.91 -15.32
CA PRO A 241 -16.10 22.84 -16.77
C PRO A 241 -15.52 21.57 -17.39
N ASN A 242 -14.49 20.96 -16.79
CA ASN A 242 -13.80 19.79 -17.33
C ASN A 242 -13.41 18.82 -16.21
N ILE A 243 -13.35 17.52 -16.54
CA ILE A 243 -12.80 16.45 -15.69
C ILE A 243 -11.67 15.78 -16.46
N ASP A 244 -10.47 15.77 -15.87
CA ASP A 244 -9.29 15.18 -16.52
C ASP A 244 -9.18 13.66 -16.29
N ARG A 245 -9.75 13.14 -15.20
CA ARG A 245 -9.62 11.74 -14.79
C ARG A 245 -10.82 11.27 -13.97
N VAL A 246 -11.20 10.00 -14.16
CA VAL A 246 -12.16 9.28 -13.32
C VAL A 246 -11.51 8.04 -12.73
N VAL A 247 -11.72 7.82 -11.44
CA VAL A 247 -11.11 6.72 -10.69
C VAL A 247 -12.20 5.97 -9.97
N LEU A 248 -12.34 4.69 -10.26
CA LEU A 248 -13.09 3.79 -9.40
C LEU A 248 -12.12 3.32 -8.32
N SER A 249 -12.34 3.74 -7.09
CA SER A 249 -11.61 3.22 -5.93
C SER A 249 -12.52 2.25 -5.18
N LYS A 250 -12.08 1.00 -5.03
CA LYS A 250 -12.76 0.10 -4.10
C LYS A 250 -12.44 0.56 -2.69
N LEU A 251 -13.48 1.01 -1.97
CA LEU A 251 -13.35 1.26 -0.55
C LEU A 251 -12.92 -0.05 0.14
N PRO A 252 -11.91 -0.02 1.02
CA PRO A 252 -11.38 -1.23 1.61
C PRO A 252 -12.48 -1.92 2.42
N GLY A 253 -12.64 -3.23 2.21
CA GLY A 253 -13.37 -4.07 3.14
C GLY A 253 -12.51 -4.24 4.38
N GLY A 254 -12.76 -3.43 5.42
CA GLY A 254 -12.20 -3.55 6.77
C GLY A 254 -10.70 -3.86 6.87
N PRO A 255 -9.80 -2.87 6.91
CA PRO A 255 -8.40 -3.14 7.22
C PRO A 255 -8.26 -3.67 8.66
N THR A 256 -7.65 -4.85 8.81
CA THR A 256 -7.16 -5.35 10.10
C THR A 256 -5.72 -5.79 9.91
N PHE A 257 -4.82 -5.29 10.76
CA PHE A 257 -3.36 -5.46 10.64
C PHE A 257 -2.77 -4.73 9.42
N SER A 258 -1.45 -4.46 9.39
CA SER A 258 -0.76 -3.72 8.30
C SER A 258 -0.97 -4.34 6.90
N SER A 259 -1.57 -5.52 6.83
CA SER A 259 -2.20 -6.08 5.65
C SER A 259 -3.55 -5.41 5.36
N SER A 260 -3.54 -4.43 4.47
CA SER A 260 -4.75 -4.03 3.76
C SER A 260 -4.63 -4.47 2.30
N LEU A 261 -4.87 -5.76 2.07
CA LEU A 261 -5.06 -6.29 0.73
C LEU A 261 -6.54 -6.12 0.36
N PRO A 262 -6.94 -5.10 -0.42
CA PRO A 262 -8.25 -5.15 -1.05
C PRO A 262 -8.28 -6.37 -1.98
N THR A 263 -9.23 -7.27 -1.76
CA THR A 263 -9.60 -8.33 -2.72
C THR A 263 -10.29 -7.68 -3.92
N ASP A 264 -9.49 -7.01 -4.74
CA ASP A 264 -9.72 -6.57 -6.12
C ASP A 264 -10.14 -5.11 -6.44
N TYR A 265 -9.36 -4.53 -7.37
CA TYR A 265 -9.56 -3.45 -8.36
C TYR A 265 -10.00 -2.04 -7.94
N PRO A 266 -9.08 -1.06 -8.01
CA PRO A 266 -9.38 0.25 -8.59
C PRO A 266 -9.22 0.21 -10.12
N LEU A 267 -10.30 0.49 -10.84
CA LEU A 267 -10.33 0.62 -12.30
C LEU A 267 -10.19 2.10 -12.66
N TRP A 268 -9.22 2.43 -13.51
CA TRP A 268 -9.01 3.79 -14.01
C TRP A 268 -9.62 3.89 -15.39
N VAL A 269 -10.59 4.79 -15.57
CA VAL A 269 -11.16 5.11 -16.88
C VAL A 269 -10.72 6.54 -17.19
N SER A 270 -9.87 6.71 -18.21
CA SER A 270 -9.68 8.04 -18.82
C SER A 270 -10.41 8.06 -20.14
N THR A 271 -11.02 9.20 -20.45
CA THR A 271 -11.42 9.58 -21.80
C THR A 271 -10.20 9.69 -22.71
#